data_AF-Q8UVF7-F1
#
_entry.id   AF-Q8UVF7-F1
#
_cell.length_a   1.000
_cell.length_b   1.000
_cell.length_c   1.000
_cell.angle_alpha   90.00
_cell.angle_beta   90.00
_cell.angle_gamma   90.00
#
_symmetry.space_group_name_H-M   'P 1'
#
loop_
_entity.id
_entity.type
_entity.pdbx_description
1 polymer ?
#
loop_
_entity_poly.entity_id
_entity_poly.type
_entity_poly.pdbx_seq_one_letter_code
_entity_poly.pdbx_strand_id
1 'polypeptide(L)'
;MDCPSDWSSLAEMSVVRRSGGAFHLPPVEDSSRSYSPHPGGSPAPRPTVAPTNRLALERRALVCDSYSARVIAMIQQSRRPSTNRIYDATWRSFCAWCSTHRVEIVDVSVPVVLEFLMDGLDRGLSLNTIRRQVAALSTVLLCDNSAPLAHHPTVRAFLKGVTNARPPVIHRYPSWDLHKVLQALTSTPFEPMDTCSLKLLFHESGLSWWPGHLLQTLFQEAWA
;
A
#
# COMPACT_ATOMS: atom_id res chain seq x y z
N MET A 1 -12.81 54.74 7.34
CA MET A 1 -11.58 53.91 7.36
C MET A 1 -11.98 52.64 6.64
N ASP A 2 -11.92 52.70 5.31
CA ASP A 2 -12.65 51.82 4.42
C ASP A 2 -11.64 51.17 3.46
N CYS A 3 -11.60 49.84 3.47
CA CYS A 3 -10.90 49.06 2.46
C CYS A 3 -11.68 49.13 1.14
N PRO A 4 -10.99 49.29 0.00
CA PRO A 4 -11.50 48.81 -1.27
C PRO A 4 -10.71 47.58 -1.74
N SER A 5 -11.47 46.53 -2.01
CA SER A 5 -11.15 45.48 -2.97
C SER A 5 -11.06 46.09 -4.37
N ASP A 6 -10.01 45.81 -5.15
CA ASP A 6 -10.10 45.42 -6.56
C ASP A 6 -8.70 45.17 -7.12
N TRP A 7 -8.42 43.97 -7.61
CA TRP A 7 -7.40 43.75 -8.62
C TRP A 7 -7.89 42.67 -9.57
N SER A 8 -8.82 43.06 -10.43
CA SER A 8 -9.00 42.43 -11.73
C SER A 8 -7.97 43.03 -12.69
N SER A 9 -6.93 42.28 -13.09
CA SER A 9 -6.21 42.57 -14.34
C SER A 9 -5.31 41.42 -14.79
N LEU A 10 -5.74 40.79 -15.89
CA LEU A 10 -4.96 40.31 -17.04
C LEU A 10 -3.71 39.46 -16.77
N ALA A 11 -3.84 38.15 -17.02
CA ALA A 11 -2.72 37.34 -17.51
C ALA A 11 -3.20 36.47 -18.68
N GLU A 12 -2.80 36.94 -19.85
CA GLU A 12 -2.68 36.33 -21.18
C GLU A 12 -2.86 34.80 -21.28
N MET A 13 -3.78 34.43 -22.17
CA MET A 13 -3.98 33.04 -22.61
C MET A 13 -2.96 32.71 -23.70
N SER A 14 -1.84 32.08 -23.32
CA SER A 14 -0.96 31.45 -24.31
C SER A 14 -1.41 30.01 -24.56
N VAL A 15 -1.94 29.79 -25.76
CA VAL A 15 -2.35 28.49 -26.26
C VAL A 15 -1.08 27.72 -26.68
N VAL A 16 -0.76 26.63 -25.97
CA VAL A 16 0.16 25.61 -26.50
C VAL A 16 -0.63 24.39 -26.92
N ARG A 17 -0.79 24.25 -28.24
CA ARG A 17 -1.20 23.01 -28.91
C ARG A 17 0.06 22.16 -29.16
N ARG A 18 0.12 20.95 -28.60
CA ARG A 18 0.67 19.70 -29.19
C ARG A 18 0.58 18.59 -28.13
N SER A 19 -0.24 17.56 -28.36
CA SER A 19 0.03 16.33 -29.13
C SER A 19 0.60 15.25 -28.21
N GLY A 20 -0.10 14.12 -28.15
CA GLY A 20 -0.05 13.12 -27.07
C GLY A 20 1.35 12.60 -26.76
N GLY A 21 1.67 12.52 -25.48
CA GLY A 21 2.93 11.98 -24.98
C GLY A 21 2.73 10.62 -24.34
N ALA A 22 3.36 9.60 -24.91
CA ALA A 22 3.73 8.38 -24.21
C ALA A 22 4.76 8.70 -23.10
N PHE A 23 4.82 7.86 -22.07
CA PHE A 23 5.80 7.98 -21.01
C PHE A 23 7.21 7.74 -21.60
N HIS A 24 8.17 8.57 -21.23
CA HIS A 24 9.56 8.43 -21.68
C HIS A 24 10.42 8.00 -20.50
N LEU A 25 10.98 6.79 -20.57
CA LEU A 25 12.24 6.51 -19.86
C LEU A 25 13.40 7.19 -20.61
N PRO A 26 14.44 7.67 -19.90
CA PRO A 26 15.56 8.35 -20.53
C PRO A 26 16.34 7.40 -21.46
N PRO A 27 16.71 7.85 -22.68
CA PRO A 27 17.64 7.13 -23.53
C PRO A 27 19.04 7.12 -22.91
N VAL A 28 19.70 5.96 -22.95
CA VAL A 28 21.13 5.84 -22.65
C VAL A 28 21.89 6.20 -23.91
N GLU A 29 22.54 7.36 -23.92
CA GLU A 29 23.66 7.64 -24.80
C GLU A 29 24.95 7.37 -24.01
N ASP A 30 25.70 6.35 -24.44
CA ASP A 30 27.06 6.09 -23.99
C ASP A 30 28.02 6.68 -25.03
N SER A 31 28.78 7.68 -24.61
CA SER A 31 29.96 8.15 -25.35
C SER A 31 31.20 7.57 -24.67
N SER A 32 31.83 6.59 -25.31
CA SER A 32 33.19 6.20 -25.00
C SER A 32 34.00 5.91 -26.25
N ARG A 33 35.21 6.47 -26.26
CA ARG A 33 36.18 6.55 -27.35
C ARG A 33 36.64 5.20 -27.90
N SER A 34 37.03 5.25 -29.18
CA SER A 34 37.71 4.27 -30.03
C SER A 34 38.67 3.28 -29.37
N TYR A 35 38.48 1.99 -29.69
CA TYR A 35 39.53 1.11 -30.21
C TYR A 35 38.89 -0.07 -30.99
N SER A 36 39.44 -0.42 -32.15
CA SER A 36 39.04 -1.54 -33.05
C SER A 36 40.14 -2.63 -33.06
N PRO A 37 39.99 -3.77 -33.77
CA PRO A 37 38.88 -4.73 -33.85
C PRO A 37 39.35 -6.18 -33.63
N HIS A 38 38.47 -7.07 -33.12
CA HIS A 38 38.59 -8.52 -33.34
C HIS A 38 37.22 -9.11 -33.73
N PRO A 39 37.13 -9.95 -34.79
CA PRO A 39 35.86 -10.52 -35.24
C PRO A 39 35.61 -11.90 -34.60
N GLY A 40 34.42 -12.12 -34.07
CA GLY A 40 34.01 -13.47 -33.64
C GLY A 40 32.68 -13.50 -32.89
N GLY A 41 31.61 -13.84 -33.62
CA GLY A 41 30.37 -14.44 -33.09
C GLY A 41 29.52 -13.59 -32.16
N SER A 42 28.45 -13.00 -32.69
CA SER A 42 27.40 -12.33 -31.89
C SER A 42 26.46 -13.37 -31.25
N PRO A 43 26.36 -13.48 -29.91
CA PRO A 43 25.17 -14.05 -29.29
C PRO A 43 24.08 -12.97 -29.26
N ALA A 44 22.87 -13.36 -29.70
CA ALA A 44 21.69 -12.51 -29.73
C ALA A 44 21.46 -11.72 -28.43
N PRO A 45 20.88 -10.50 -28.48
CA PRO A 45 20.62 -9.70 -27.29
C PRO A 45 19.70 -10.48 -26.34
N ARG A 46 20.25 -10.83 -25.18
CA ARG A 46 19.46 -11.35 -24.06
C ARG A 46 18.41 -10.29 -23.70
N PRO A 47 17.15 -10.67 -23.45
CA PRO A 47 16.13 -9.72 -23.00
C PRO A 47 16.62 -9.06 -21.71
N THR A 48 16.68 -7.74 -21.74
CA THR A 48 17.11 -6.88 -20.63
C THR A 48 16.32 -7.26 -19.39
N VAL A 49 16.96 -7.94 -18.45
CA VAL A 49 16.35 -8.27 -17.16
C VAL A 49 15.99 -6.95 -16.50
N ALA A 50 14.69 -6.66 -16.39
CA ALA A 50 14.21 -5.48 -15.71
C ALA A 50 14.87 -5.40 -14.33
N PRO A 51 15.40 -4.22 -13.92
CA PRO A 51 16.10 -4.10 -12.65
C PRO A 51 15.18 -4.56 -11.51
N THR A 52 15.48 -5.74 -10.98
CA THR A 52 14.64 -6.44 -10.00
C THR A 52 14.68 -5.78 -8.62
N ASN A 53 15.58 -4.81 -8.44
CA ASN A 53 15.83 -4.13 -7.18
C ASN A 53 15.20 -2.74 -7.17
N ARG A 54 14.08 -2.61 -6.45
CA ARG A 54 13.33 -1.36 -6.25
C ARG A 54 14.20 -0.23 -5.68
N LEU A 55 15.09 -0.52 -4.72
CA LEU A 55 16.01 0.48 -4.17
C LEU A 55 17.02 0.98 -5.21
N ALA A 56 17.42 0.14 -6.16
CA ALA A 56 18.30 0.57 -7.24
C ALA A 56 17.59 1.53 -8.19
N LEU A 57 16.29 1.32 -8.46
CA LEU A 57 15.46 2.22 -9.25
C LEU A 57 15.29 3.59 -8.55
N GLU A 58 14.95 3.57 -7.26
CA GLU A 58 14.84 4.79 -6.45
C GLU A 58 16.17 5.55 -6.40
N ARG A 59 17.30 4.84 -6.24
CA ARG A 59 18.64 5.44 -6.30
C ARG A 59 18.90 6.10 -7.65
N ARG A 60 18.56 5.42 -8.76
CA ARG A 60 18.78 5.95 -10.10
C ARG A 60 18.00 7.24 -10.32
N ALA A 61 16.74 7.28 -9.92
CA ALA A 61 15.91 8.48 -10.00
C ALA A 61 16.54 9.66 -9.23
N LEU A 62 16.96 9.42 -7.98
CA LEU A 62 17.60 10.46 -7.17
C LEU A 62 18.97 10.91 -7.71
N VAL A 63 19.69 10.03 -8.41
CA VAL A 63 20.92 10.42 -9.12
C VAL A 63 20.60 11.31 -10.32
N CYS A 64 19.55 11.01 -11.08
CA CYS A 64 19.06 11.87 -12.17
C CYS A 64 18.65 13.26 -11.65
N ASP A 65 18.07 13.32 -10.45
CA ASP A 65 17.73 14.57 -9.77
C ASP A 65 18.95 15.27 -9.12
N SER A 66 20.17 14.78 -9.37
CA SER A 66 21.43 15.36 -8.91
C SER A 66 21.64 15.36 -7.38
N TYR A 67 20.99 14.45 -6.63
CA TYR A 67 21.27 14.28 -5.20
C TYR A 67 22.61 13.57 -4.95
N SER A 68 23.33 13.99 -3.91
CA SER A 68 24.59 13.33 -3.52
C SER A 68 24.37 11.90 -2.99
N ALA A 69 25.36 11.02 -3.18
CA ALA A 69 25.30 9.63 -2.70
C ALA A 69 25.03 9.52 -1.18
N ARG A 70 25.58 10.46 -0.38
CA ARG A 70 25.33 10.52 1.07
C ARG A 70 23.87 10.82 1.38
N VAL A 71 23.26 11.79 0.69
CA VAL A 71 21.85 12.13 0.86
C VAL A 71 20.96 10.96 0.43
N ILE A 72 21.27 10.33 -0.70
CA ILE A 72 20.53 9.15 -1.18
C ILE A 72 20.57 8.01 -0.16
N ALA A 73 21.74 7.73 0.43
CA ALA A 73 21.87 6.71 1.46
C ALA A 73 20.96 7.02 2.68
N MET A 74 20.91 8.27 3.13
CA MET A 74 20.01 8.68 4.21
C MET A 74 18.53 8.57 3.83
N ILE A 75 18.15 8.96 2.61
CA ILE A 75 16.77 8.80 2.09
C ILE A 75 16.39 7.31 2.07
N GLN A 76 17.30 6.43 1.65
CA GLN A 76 17.05 4.99 1.62
C GLN A 76 16.93 4.38 3.03
N GLN A 77 17.60 4.96 4.02
CA GLN A 77 17.49 4.58 5.44
C GLN A 77 16.20 5.07 6.12
N SER A 78 15.43 5.97 5.49
CA SER A 78 14.15 6.46 6.06
C SER A 78 13.14 5.35 6.37
N ARG A 79 13.27 4.19 5.71
CA ARG A 79 12.41 3.02 5.92
C ARG A 79 13.19 1.91 6.62
N ARG A 80 12.52 1.25 7.58
CA ARG A 80 13.05 0.09 8.29
C ARG A 80 13.43 -1.02 7.29
N PRO A 81 14.48 -1.82 7.56
CA PRO A 81 14.86 -2.94 6.69
C PRO A 81 13.72 -3.93 6.40
N SER A 82 12.85 -4.19 7.38
CA SER A 82 11.66 -5.02 7.20
C SER A 82 10.67 -4.44 6.19
N THR A 83 10.42 -3.13 6.24
CA THR A 83 9.58 -2.42 5.28
C THR A 83 10.17 -2.48 3.88
N ASN A 84 11.48 -2.26 3.74
CA ASN A 84 12.18 -2.37 2.45
C ASN A 84 12.02 -3.78 1.85
N ARG A 85 12.19 -4.85 2.64
CA ARG A 85 11.98 -6.23 2.17
C ARG A 85 10.57 -6.44 1.63
N ILE A 86 9.55 -5.93 2.31
CA ILE A 86 8.16 -6.02 1.86
C ILE A 86 7.96 -5.24 0.56
N TYR A 87 8.53 -4.03 0.46
CA TYR A 87 8.39 -3.19 -0.73
C TYR A 87 9.07 -3.83 -1.94
N ASP A 88 10.27 -4.40 -1.75
CA ASP A 88 10.99 -5.11 -2.80
C ASP A 88 10.23 -6.38 -3.22
N ALA A 89 9.63 -7.11 -2.28
CA ALA A 89 8.78 -8.26 -2.59
C ALA A 89 7.54 -7.85 -3.40
N THR A 90 6.90 -6.74 -3.05
CA THR A 90 5.79 -6.16 -3.83
C THR A 90 6.25 -5.79 -5.24
N TRP A 91 7.40 -5.11 -5.37
CA TRP A 91 7.93 -4.72 -6.68
C TRP A 91 8.19 -5.95 -7.56
N ARG A 92 8.82 -7.00 -7.02
CA ARG A 92 9.03 -8.26 -7.77
C ARG A 92 7.73 -8.92 -8.19
N SER A 93 6.74 -8.97 -7.30
CA SER A 93 5.41 -9.51 -7.60
C SER A 93 4.74 -8.73 -8.73
N PHE A 94 4.84 -7.40 -8.70
CA PHE A 94 4.35 -6.54 -9.77
C PHE A 94 5.07 -6.78 -11.09
N CYS A 95 6.42 -6.83 -11.11
CA CYS A 95 7.17 -7.13 -12.34
C CYS A 95 6.83 -8.51 -12.92
N ALA A 96 6.65 -9.52 -12.07
CA ALA A 96 6.23 -10.85 -12.49
C ALA A 96 4.82 -10.82 -13.10
N TRP A 97 3.89 -10.08 -12.47
CA TRP A 97 2.54 -9.88 -13.00
C TRP A 97 2.56 -9.16 -14.35
N CYS A 98 3.36 -8.09 -14.51
CA CYS A 98 3.53 -7.41 -15.80
C CYS A 98 4.06 -8.35 -16.89
N SER A 99 5.03 -9.21 -16.53
CA SER A 99 5.59 -10.19 -17.46
C SER A 99 4.53 -11.18 -17.96
N THR A 100 3.66 -11.66 -17.08
CA THR A 100 2.55 -12.55 -17.43
C THR A 100 1.52 -11.87 -18.32
N HIS A 101 1.26 -10.57 -18.10
CA HIS A 101 0.27 -9.79 -18.83
C HIS A 101 0.83 -9.07 -20.06
N ARG A 102 2.09 -9.34 -20.44
CA ARG A 102 2.81 -8.72 -21.56
C ARG A 102 2.80 -7.18 -21.50
N VAL A 103 2.91 -6.64 -20.29
CA VAL A 103 3.01 -5.20 -20.05
C VAL A 103 4.47 -4.82 -19.87
N GLU A 104 4.92 -3.83 -20.63
CA GLU A 104 6.25 -3.27 -20.45
C GLU A 104 6.32 -2.38 -19.21
N ILE A 105 7.35 -2.59 -18.38
CA ILE A 105 7.55 -1.86 -17.11
C ILE A 105 7.90 -0.38 -17.36
N VAL A 106 8.34 -0.05 -18.58
CA VAL A 106 8.72 1.29 -19.03
C VAL A 106 7.52 2.24 -19.03
N ASP A 107 6.33 1.74 -19.41
CA ASP A 107 5.13 2.54 -19.67
C ASP A 107 3.95 2.12 -18.79
N VAL A 108 4.22 1.88 -17.50
CA VAL A 108 3.17 1.48 -16.56
C VAL A 108 2.22 2.65 -16.30
N SER A 109 1.02 2.55 -16.84
CA SER A 109 -0.07 3.50 -16.61
C SER A 109 -0.86 3.17 -15.34
N VAL A 110 -1.59 4.16 -14.80
CA VAL A 110 -2.45 3.96 -13.61
C VAL A 110 -3.46 2.81 -13.79
N PRO A 111 -4.16 2.67 -14.94
CA PRO A 111 -5.06 1.54 -15.18
C PRO A 111 -4.38 0.19 -14.99
N VAL A 112 -3.17 -0.01 -15.54
CA VAL A 112 -2.39 -1.25 -15.38
C VAL A 112 -2.14 -1.57 -13.91
N VAL A 113 -1.78 -0.56 -13.11
CA VAL A 113 -1.57 -0.76 -11.68
C VAL A 113 -2.88 -1.14 -10.98
N LEU A 114 -3.99 -0.52 -11.34
CA LEU A 114 -5.30 -0.85 -10.77
C LEU A 114 -5.73 -2.27 -11.13
N GLU A 115 -5.48 -2.73 -12.36
CA GLU A 115 -5.72 -4.12 -12.76
C GLU A 115 -4.92 -5.09 -11.88
N PHE A 116 -3.62 -4.84 -11.67
CA PHE A 116 -2.81 -5.65 -10.75
C PHE A 116 -3.37 -5.70 -9.31
N LEU A 117 -3.84 -4.56 -8.80
CA LEU A 117 -4.42 -4.47 -7.45
C LEU A 117 -5.78 -5.18 -7.37
N MET A 118 -6.60 -5.09 -8.43
CA MET A 118 -7.88 -5.79 -8.54
C MET A 118 -7.67 -7.32 -8.54
N ASP A 119 -6.72 -7.78 -9.35
CA ASP A 119 -6.24 -9.15 -9.38
C ASP A 119 -5.81 -9.65 -7.98
N GLY A 120 -5.17 -8.77 -7.21
CA GLY A 120 -4.82 -9.04 -5.81
C GLY A 120 -6.05 -9.21 -4.92
N LEU A 121 -7.09 -8.40 -5.10
CA LEU A 121 -8.35 -8.51 -4.35
C LEU A 121 -9.13 -9.76 -4.68
N ASP A 122 -9.10 -10.20 -5.94
CA ASP A 122 -9.74 -11.45 -6.40
C ASP A 122 -9.03 -12.68 -5.85
N ARG A 123 -7.71 -12.60 -5.66
CA ARG A 123 -6.92 -13.59 -4.90
C ARG A 123 -7.12 -13.53 -3.38
N GLY A 124 -7.99 -12.65 -2.88
CA GLY A 124 -8.33 -12.55 -1.46
C GLY A 124 -7.38 -11.71 -0.61
N LEU A 125 -6.56 -10.84 -1.21
CA LEU A 125 -5.73 -9.92 -0.42
C LEU A 125 -6.60 -8.93 0.37
N SER A 126 -6.18 -8.66 1.61
CA SER A 126 -6.86 -7.67 2.45
C SER A 126 -6.62 -6.25 1.94
N LEU A 127 -7.57 -5.34 2.22
CA LEU A 127 -7.46 -3.92 1.87
C LEU A 127 -6.17 -3.27 2.42
N ASN A 128 -5.73 -3.68 3.62
CA ASN A 128 -4.47 -3.21 4.20
C ASN A 128 -3.25 -3.67 3.39
N THR A 129 -3.31 -4.85 2.79
CA THR A 129 -2.27 -5.33 1.87
C THR A 129 -2.28 -4.55 0.57
N ILE A 130 -3.45 -4.28 -0.01
CA ILE A 130 -3.57 -3.43 -1.21
C ILE A 130 -3.02 -2.03 -0.96
N ARG A 131 -3.37 -1.39 0.15
CA ARG A 131 -2.79 -0.08 0.54
C ARG A 131 -1.28 -0.11 0.66
N ARG A 132 -0.73 -1.18 1.25
CA ARG A 132 0.72 -1.38 1.35
C ARG A 132 1.36 -1.59 -0.03
N GLN A 133 0.69 -2.28 -0.95
CA GLN A 133 1.17 -2.44 -2.32
C GLN A 133 1.22 -1.09 -3.04
N VAL A 134 0.15 -0.29 -2.95
CA VAL A 134 0.12 1.08 -3.48
C VAL A 134 1.27 1.93 -2.91
N ALA A 135 1.49 1.89 -1.59
CA ALA A 135 2.57 2.63 -0.96
C ALA A 135 3.96 2.19 -1.45
N ALA A 136 4.17 0.89 -1.65
CA ALA A 136 5.42 0.37 -2.20
C ALA A 136 5.65 0.81 -3.65
N LEU A 137 4.63 0.67 -4.49
CA LEU A 137 4.68 1.06 -5.90
C LEU A 137 4.88 2.58 -6.06
N SER A 138 4.30 3.39 -5.18
CA SER A 138 4.46 4.85 -5.18
C SER A 138 5.90 5.33 -4.93
N THR A 139 6.80 4.44 -4.47
CA THR A 139 8.22 4.80 -4.30
C THR A 139 9.03 4.75 -5.60
N VAL A 140 8.47 4.16 -6.66
CA VAL A 140 9.14 3.97 -7.95
C VAL A 140 8.30 4.50 -9.10
N LEU A 141 6.97 4.33 -9.02
CA LEU A 141 6.03 4.80 -10.03
C LEU A 141 5.58 6.22 -9.69
N LEU A 142 5.86 7.13 -10.62
CA LEU A 142 5.36 8.50 -10.64
C LEU A 142 4.19 8.57 -11.63
N CYS A 143 3.18 9.37 -11.30
CA CYS A 143 2.02 9.65 -12.14
C CYS A 143 2.07 11.11 -12.64
N ASP A 144 1.12 11.47 -13.50
CA ASP A 144 0.93 12.80 -14.11
C ASP A 144 1.48 13.95 -13.27
N ASN A 145 2.44 14.70 -13.85
CA ASN A 145 3.18 15.80 -13.20
C ASN A 145 4.05 15.38 -12.00
N SER A 146 4.61 14.17 -12.05
CA SER A 146 5.51 13.62 -11.03
C SER A 146 4.87 13.44 -9.64
N ALA A 147 3.54 13.31 -9.57
CA ALA A 147 2.85 13.02 -8.33
C ALA A 147 3.01 11.54 -7.97
N PRO A 148 3.20 11.17 -6.68
CA PRO A 148 3.25 9.76 -6.30
C PRO A 148 1.91 9.06 -6.57
N LEU A 149 1.97 7.81 -7.01
CA LEU A 149 0.79 6.98 -7.34
C LEU A 149 -0.31 7.00 -6.26
N ALA A 150 0.05 6.97 -4.97
CA ALA A 150 -0.90 7.01 -3.86
C ALA A 150 -1.78 8.28 -3.82
N HIS A 151 -1.34 9.37 -4.43
CA HIS A 151 -2.08 10.63 -4.50
C HIS A 151 -2.99 10.73 -5.73
N HIS A 152 -2.86 9.81 -6.69
CA HIS A 152 -3.65 9.84 -7.91
C HIS A 152 -5.16 9.67 -7.61
N PRO A 153 -6.04 10.52 -8.17
CA PRO A 153 -7.47 10.53 -7.84
C PRO A 153 -8.15 9.18 -8.10
N THR A 154 -7.82 8.51 -9.20
CA THR A 154 -8.37 7.18 -9.53
C THR A 154 -7.93 6.10 -8.56
N VAL A 155 -6.69 6.16 -8.03
CA VAL A 155 -6.20 5.21 -7.02
C VAL A 155 -6.94 5.40 -5.70
N ARG A 156 -7.18 6.66 -5.31
CA ARG A 156 -7.98 6.99 -4.12
C ARG A 156 -9.44 6.54 -4.27
N ALA A 157 -10.04 6.77 -5.45
CA ALA A 157 -11.39 6.33 -5.77
C ALA A 157 -11.51 4.80 -5.73
N PHE A 158 -10.53 4.08 -6.30
CA PHE A 158 -10.44 2.63 -6.23
C PHE A 158 -10.39 2.13 -4.78
N LEU A 159 -9.47 2.63 -3.96
CA LEU A 159 -9.37 2.23 -2.55
C LEU A 159 -10.65 2.53 -1.75
N LYS A 160 -11.33 3.64 -2.07
CA LYS A 160 -12.65 3.96 -1.49
C LYS A 160 -13.71 2.96 -1.95
N GLY A 161 -13.75 2.61 -3.23
CA GLY A 161 -14.64 1.60 -3.78
C GLY A 161 -14.47 0.23 -3.10
N VAL A 162 -13.22 -0.21 -2.92
CA VAL A 162 -12.90 -1.45 -2.20
C VAL A 162 -13.37 -1.41 -0.75
N THR A 163 -13.17 -0.26 -0.07
CA THR A 163 -13.64 -0.07 1.32
C THR A 163 -15.15 -0.16 1.41
N ASN A 164 -15.87 0.44 0.46
CA ASN A 164 -17.33 0.42 0.46
C ASN A 164 -17.89 -0.97 0.11
N ALA A 165 -17.24 -1.69 -0.81
CA ALA A 165 -17.64 -3.05 -1.20
C ALA A 165 -17.34 -4.08 -0.10
N ARG A 166 -16.27 -3.87 0.69
CA ARG A 166 -15.83 -4.75 1.77
C ARG A 166 -15.61 -3.92 3.04
N PRO A 167 -16.69 -3.48 3.72
CA PRO A 167 -16.56 -2.68 4.93
C PRO A 167 -15.75 -3.45 5.98
N PRO A 168 -14.85 -2.79 6.72
CA PRO A 168 -14.10 -3.43 7.79
C PRO A 168 -15.06 -4.05 8.81
N VAL A 169 -14.83 -5.31 9.17
CA VAL A 169 -15.54 -5.92 10.28
C VAL A 169 -15.09 -5.22 11.56
N ILE A 170 -15.98 -4.40 12.13
CA ILE A 170 -15.75 -3.78 13.42
C ILE A 170 -16.23 -4.76 14.47
N HIS A 171 -15.29 -5.45 15.11
CA HIS A 171 -15.60 -6.23 16.30
C HIS A 171 -15.89 -5.27 17.46
N ARG A 172 -17.17 -5.10 17.77
CA ARG A 172 -17.59 -4.39 18.98
C ARG A 172 -17.60 -5.40 20.11
N TYR A 173 -16.70 -5.22 21.07
CA TYR A 173 -16.83 -5.91 22.35
C TYR A 173 -17.95 -5.24 23.13
N PRO A 174 -18.78 -6.00 23.87
CA PRO A 174 -19.69 -5.39 24.83
C PRO A 174 -18.89 -4.50 25.78
N SER A 175 -19.53 -3.47 26.34
CA SER A 175 -18.91 -2.68 27.40
C SER A 175 -18.48 -3.62 28.53
N TRP A 176 -17.18 -3.71 28.76
CA TRP A 176 -16.65 -4.52 29.84
C TRP A 176 -16.99 -3.83 31.16
N ASP A 177 -17.97 -4.37 31.87
CA ASP A 177 -18.26 -3.98 33.24
C ASP A 177 -17.33 -4.77 34.18
N LEU A 178 -16.29 -4.09 34.68
CA LEU A 178 -15.30 -4.67 35.58
C LEU A 178 -15.98 -5.29 36.81
N HIS A 179 -17.01 -4.65 37.35
CA HIS A 179 -17.68 -5.16 38.54
C HIS A 179 -18.40 -6.47 38.25
N LYS A 180 -19.13 -6.56 37.13
CA LYS A 180 -19.78 -7.80 36.70
C LYS A 180 -18.77 -8.92 36.40
N VAL A 181 -17.64 -8.59 35.79
CA VAL A 181 -16.60 -9.60 35.51
C VAL A 181 -15.92 -10.07 36.77
N LEU A 182 -15.58 -9.17 37.70
CA LEU A 182 -15.03 -9.56 39.00
C LEU A 182 -16.04 -10.40 39.78
N GLN A 183 -17.31 -10.01 39.80
CA GLN A 183 -18.38 -10.78 40.43
C GLN A 183 -18.49 -12.19 39.85
N ALA A 184 -18.46 -12.32 38.51
CA ALA A 184 -18.47 -13.61 37.83
C ALA A 184 -17.24 -14.45 38.18
N LEU A 185 -16.05 -13.85 38.20
CA LEU A 185 -14.80 -14.55 38.56
C LEU A 185 -14.72 -14.93 40.04
N THR A 186 -15.47 -14.27 40.91
CA THR A 186 -15.62 -14.63 42.33
C THR A 186 -16.79 -15.60 42.60
N SER A 187 -17.47 -16.07 41.55
CA SER A 187 -18.57 -17.03 41.67
C SER A 187 -18.17 -18.42 41.16
N THR A 188 -18.94 -19.44 41.54
CA THR A 188 -18.79 -20.79 40.97
C THR A 188 -18.93 -20.70 39.44
N PRO A 189 -18.06 -21.35 38.63
CA PRO A 189 -17.12 -22.43 38.92
C PRO A 189 -15.67 -21.97 39.27
N PHE A 190 -15.43 -20.68 39.45
CA PHE A 190 -14.07 -20.14 39.62
C PHE A 190 -13.58 -20.15 41.08
N GLU A 191 -14.41 -20.61 42.01
CA GLU A 191 -14.08 -20.77 43.42
C GLU A 191 -13.86 -22.26 43.76
N PRO A 192 -12.82 -22.61 44.55
CA PRO A 192 -11.80 -21.75 45.17
C PRO A 192 -10.72 -21.24 44.19
N MET A 193 -10.33 -19.95 44.28
CA MET A 193 -9.39 -19.31 43.34
C MET A 193 -7.99 -19.96 43.32
N ASP A 194 -7.60 -20.56 44.43
CA ASP A 194 -6.34 -21.28 44.63
C ASP A 194 -6.32 -22.65 43.93
N THR A 195 -7.47 -23.22 43.60
CA THR A 195 -7.60 -24.53 42.92
C THR A 195 -8.27 -24.44 41.54
N CYS A 196 -8.75 -23.25 41.15
CA CYS A 196 -9.37 -23.01 39.87
C CYS A 196 -8.39 -23.28 38.71
N SER A 197 -8.73 -24.26 37.87
CA SER A 197 -7.91 -24.62 36.71
C SER A 197 -8.01 -23.53 35.64
N LEU A 198 -6.86 -23.08 35.12
CA LEU A 198 -6.79 -22.11 34.02
C LEU A 198 -7.61 -22.53 32.79
N LYS A 199 -7.87 -23.83 32.61
CA LYS A 199 -8.75 -24.34 31.54
C LYS A 199 -10.18 -23.77 31.61
N LEU A 200 -10.67 -23.42 32.79
CA LEU A 200 -11.98 -22.79 32.99
C LEU A 200 -12.00 -21.32 32.51
N LEU A 201 -10.84 -20.66 32.45
CA LEU A 201 -10.70 -19.29 31.93
C LEU A 201 -10.53 -19.27 30.40
N PHE A 202 -10.05 -20.36 29.79
CA PHE A 202 -9.77 -20.46 28.36
C PHE A 202 -10.76 -21.33 27.57
N HIS A 203 -11.68 -22.05 28.23
CA HIS A 203 -12.72 -22.81 27.52
C HIS A 203 -13.78 -21.84 26.96
N GLU A 204 -13.81 -21.74 25.64
CA GLU A 204 -14.80 -20.99 24.87
C GLU A 204 -16.25 -21.23 25.35
N SER A 205 -16.96 -20.11 25.55
CA SER A 205 -18.19 -19.83 24.80
C SER A 205 -19.29 -20.89 24.80
N GLY A 206 -19.52 -21.59 25.91
CA GLY A 206 -20.75 -22.35 26.13
C GLY A 206 -21.83 -21.44 26.72
N LEU A 207 -22.63 -20.80 25.88
CA LEU A 207 -23.87 -20.06 26.23
C LEU A 207 -24.94 -20.92 26.96
N SER A 208 -24.59 -22.08 27.51
CA SER A 208 -25.50 -23.04 28.15
C SER A 208 -25.54 -22.98 29.67
N TRP A 209 -24.74 -22.11 30.32
CA TRP A 209 -24.68 -22.01 31.80
C TRP A 209 -25.08 -20.65 32.38
N TRP A 210 -25.70 -19.77 31.59
CA TRP A 210 -26.29 -18.54 32.13
C TRP A 210 -27.66 -18.87 32.74
N PRO A 211 -27.89 -18.60 34.05
CA PRO A 211 -29.23 -18.69 34.63
C PRO A 211 -30.17 -17.79 33.82
N GLY A 212 -31.30 -18.33 33.35
CA GLY A 212 -32.22 -17.68 32.41
C GLY A 212 -32.77 -16.32 32.83
N HIS A 213 -32.54 -15.89 34.07
CA HIS A 213 -32.97 -14.60 34.60
C HIS A 213 -31.96 -13.46 34.35
N LEU A 214 -30.71 -13.75 33.95
CA LEU A 214 -29.68 -12.74 33.67
C LEU A 214 -29.48 -12.46 32.17
N LEU A 215 -29.99 -13.32 31.29
CA LEU A 215 -29.96 -13.06 29.84
C LEU A 215 -31.04 -12.06 29.40
N GLN A 216 -32.15 -11.94 30.15
CA GLN A 216 -33.24 -11.07 29.74
C GLN A 216 -32.94 -9.57 30.00
N THR A 217 -32.13 -9.25 31.01
CA THR A 217 -31.72 -7.87 31.30
C THR A 217 -30.54 -7.38 30.47
N LEU A 218 -29.66 -8.27 30.00
CA LEU A 218 -28.52 -7.87 29.15
C LEU A 218 -28.83 -7.87 27.64
N PHE A 219 -29.87 -8.58 27.18
CA PHE A 219 -30.24 -8.60 25.76
C PHE A 219 -31.30 -7.54 25.39
N GLN A 220 -31.99 -6.95 26.37
CA GLN A 220 -33.06 -5.97 26.13
C GLN A 220 -32.58 -4.50 26.19
N GLU A 221 -31.37 -4.23 26.70
CA GLU A 221 -30.77 -2.88 26.72
C GLU A 221 -29.72 -2.63 25.61
N ALA A 222 -29.42 -3.62 24.75
CA ALA A 222 -28.41 -3.49 23.69
C ALA A 222 -29.00 -3.40 22.25
N TRP A 223 -30.32 -3.44 22.11
CA TRP A 223 -31.05 -3.19 20.85
C TRP A 223 -32.25 -2.25 21.09
N ALA A 224 -31.96 -1.06 21.59
CA ALA A 224 -32.80 0.13 21.50
C ALA A 224 -31.95 1.30 20.97
#